data_AF-A0AAD6MHQ3-F1
#
_entry.id   AF-A0AAD6MHQ3-F1
#
_cell.length_a   1.000
_cell.length_b   1.000
_cell.length_c   1.000
_cell.angle_alpha   90.00
_cell.angle_beta   90.00
_cell.angle_gamma   90.00
#
_symmetry.space_group_name_H-M   'P 1'
#
loop_
_entity.id
_entity.type
_entity.pdbx_description
1 polymer ?
#
loop_
_entity_poly.entity_id
_entity_poly.type
_entity_poly.pdbx_seq_one_letter_code
_entity_poly.pdbx_strand_id
1 'polypeptide(L)'
;MDSSNSTGILHDFPPFFRVYRNGKVERITADAETVPPSNDPHTGVQSKDTVVSPENSLSVRLFIPKIKDPRQKLPLLIYIHGGAFCIESPFSSLYHNYLTNLAHQANVIAVSVQYRRAPEHPLPVAYDDSWSAIQWVASHVNGNGVESWLNKHADFERTFLAGDSAGANIAHNMTVRAGVSGLFGVKTVGMVLAHPFFGGKEPDFFSPVIEYIFPDVKIYDDPRINPAGAGGVELASLGCSRVLIFVAGNDGLRERGYSYYDALKKSGWSGVVEIEETEGEDHVFHLFNPDCDKAAFMMKQVVSFINPVP
;
A
#
# COMPACT_ATOMS: atom_id res chain seq x y z
N MET A 1 -0.05 5.84 -48.11
CA MET A 1 -0.52 5.56 -46.75
C MET A 1 0.51 6.17 -45.82
N ASP A 2 0.20 7.33 -45.25
CA ASP A 2 1.15 8.12 -44.46
C ASP A 2 1.53 7.38 -43.17
N SER A 3 2.79 7.01 -43.07
CA SER A 3 3.42 6.41 -41.88
C SER A 3 3.68 7.42 -40.76
N SER A 4 3.38 8.71 -40.97
CA SER A 4 3.68 9.81 -40.04
C SER A 4 2.65 10.00 -38.92
N ASN A 5 1.48 9.34 -38.97
CA ASN A 5 0.40 9.52 -37.99
C ASN A 5 0.36 8.46 -36.87
N SER A 6 1.34 7.54 -36.83
CA SER A 6 1.39 6.44 -35.87
C SER A 6 1.96 6.79 -34.50
N THR A 7 2.52 8.00 -34.32
CA THR A 7 3.20 8.45 -33.10
C THR A 7 2.45 9.54 -32.32
N GLY A 8 1.21 9.87 -32.72
CA GLY A 8 0.40 10.85 -31.96
C GLY A 8 0.00 10.32 -30.59
N ILE A 9 -0.11 11.21 -29.59
CA ILE A 9 -0.66 10.90 -28.27
C ILE A 9 -2.16 10.62 -28.42
N LEU A 10 -2.62 9.48 -27.90
CA LEU A 10 -4.02 9.08 -27.83
C LEU A 10 -4.64 9.48 -26.48
N HIS A 11 -3.92 9.23 -25.39
CA HIS A 11 -4.30 9.64 -24.04
C HIS A 11 -3.08 10.20 -23.30
N ASP A 12 -3.28 11.26 -22.52
CA ASP A 12 -2.24 11.93 -21.73
C ASP A 12 -2.72 12.08 -20.28
N PHE A 13 -2.03 11.44 -19.35
CA PHE A 13 -2.36 11.45 -17.92
C PHE A 13 -1.15 11.88 -17.09
N PRO A 14 -0.69 13.14 -17.21
CA PRO A 14 0.41 13.63 -16.40
C PRO A 14 0.03 13.63 -14.91
N PRO A 15 0.98 13.32 -14.00
CA PRO A 15 2.39 13.02 -14.27
C PRO A 15 2.68 11.52 -14.54
N PHE A 16 1.68 10.67 -14.73
CA PHE A 16 1.85 9.21 -14.70
C PHE A 16 2.34 8.64 -16.03
N PHE A 17 1.54 8.74 -17.09
CA PHE A 17 1.86 8.10 -18.36
C PHE A 17 1.12 8.72 -19.56
N ARG A 18 1.61 8.40 -20.75
CA ARG A 18 0.99 8.64 -22.05
C ARG A 18 0.74 7.34 -22.76
N VAL A 19 -0.35 7.29 -23.51
CA VAL A 19 -0.65 6.21 -24.45
C VAL A 19 -0.66 6.78 -25.85
N TYR A 20 0.17 6.23 -26.72
CA TYR A 20 0.31 6.63 -28.11
C TYR A 20 -0.66 5.86 -29.01
N ARG A 21 -0.99 6.40 -30.18
CA ARG A 21 -1.91 5.76 -31.16
C ARG A 21 -1.43 4.39 -31.65
N ASN A 22 -0.14 4.10 -31.55
CA ASN A 22 0.43 2.77 -31.84
C ASN A 22 0.39 1.79 -30.65
N GLY A 23 -0.25 2.15 -29.54
CA GLY A 23 -0.35 1.33 -28.33
C GLY A 23 0.87 1.41 -27.40
N LYS A 24 1.92 2.15 -27.76
CA LYS A 24 3.06 2.37 -26.86
C LYS A 24 2.58 3.13 -25.61
N VAL A 25 3.00 2.66 -24.45
CA VAL A 25 2.88 3.37 -23.16
C VAL A 25 4.23 3.99 -22.83
N GLU A 26 4.23 5.25 -22.40
CA GLU A 26 5.39 5.95 -21.86
C GLU A 26 5.06 6.44 -20.46
N ARG A 27 5.85 6.04 -19.46
CA ARG A 27 5.75 6.59 -18.10
C ARG A 27 6.45 7.95 -18.05
N ILE A 28 5.71 8.99 -17.67
CA ILE A 28 6.22 10.37 -17.66
C ILE A 28 7.11 10.57 -16.43
N THR A 29 6.60 10.27 -15.24
CA THR A 29 7.42 10.18 -14.04
C THR A 29 8.23 8.89 -14.12
N ALA A 30 9.55 9.05 -14.15
CA ALA A 30 10.45 7.94 -13.93
C ALA A 30 10.25 7.44 -12.50
N ASP A 31 10.16 6.12 -12.34
CA ASP A 31 10.23 5.50 -11.01
C ASP A 31 11.53 5.99 -10.33
N ALA A 32 11.48 6.19 -9.01
CA ALA A 32 12.70 6.41 -8.26
C ALA A 32 13.72 5.28 -8.52
N GLU A 33 15.01 5.61 -8.38
CA GLU A 33 16.09 4.67 -8.66
C GLU A 33 15.86 3.33 -7.96
N THR A 34 15.86 2.24 -8.71
CA THR A 34 15.72 0.91 -8.13
C THR A 34 17.00 0.51 -7.44
N VAL A 35 16.89 0.06 -6.19
CA VAL A 35 18.02 -0.43 -5.41
C VAL A 35 17.95 -1.95 -5.25
N PRO A 36 19.10 -2.65 -5.27
CA PRO A 36 19.13 -4.08 -4.98
C PRO A 36 18.78 -4.34 -3.52
N PRO A 37 18.34 -5.56 -3.17
CA PRO A 37 18.26 -5.96 -1.77
C PRO A 37 19.64 -5.91 -1.13
N SER A 38 19.68 -5.53 0.15
CA SER A 38 20.89 -5.14 0.86
C SER A 38 20.87 -5.60 2.33
N ASN A 39 22.06 -5.65 2.93
CA ASN A 39 22.23 -5.65 4.37
C ASN A 39 22.62 -4.23 4.79
N ASP A 40 21.68 -3.47 5.34
CA ASP A 40 21.92 -2.08 5.68
C ASP A 40 22.86 -1.98 6.90
N PRO A 41 24.05 -1.34 6.76
CA PRO A 41 25.05 -1.33 7.82
C PRO A 41 24.69 -0.42 9.01
N HIS A 42 23.76 0.52 8.84
CA HIS A 42 23.37 1.48 9.87
C HIS A 42 22.31 0.89 10.81
N THR A 43 21.27 0.30 10.22
CA THR A 43 20.11 -0.26 10.92
C THR A 43 20.26 -1.75 11.23
N GLY A 44 21.12 -2.46 10.48
CA GLY A 44 21.25 -3.91 10.51
C GLY A 44 20.07 -4.66 9.88
N VAL A 45 19.17 -3.96 9.17
CA VAL A 45 18.06 -4.58 8.45
C VAL A 45 18.60 -5.31 7.23
N GLN A 46 18.14 -6.53 7.01
CA GLN A 46 18.42 -7.30 5.81
C GLN A 46 17.19 -7.28 4.92
N SER A 47 17.38 -7.13 3.61
CA SER A 47 16.32 -7.25 2.63
C SER A 47 16.61 -8.31 1.58
N LYS A 48 15.55 -8.86 0.97
CA LYS A 48 15.65 -9.78 -0.16
C LYS A 48 14.38 -9.78 -0.99
N ASP A 49 14.53 -10.12 -2.26
CA ASP A 49 13.40 -10.28 -3.18
C ASP A 49 12.99 -11.75 -3.24
N THR A 50 11.69 -12.01 -3.32
CA THR A 50 11.14 -13.37 -3.35
C THR A 50 9.98 -13.44 -4.34
N VAL A 51 9.98 -14.48 -5.18
CA VAL A 51 8.90 -14.74 -6.12
C VAL A 51 7.75 -15.40 -5.36
N VAL A 52 6.57 -14.80 -5.43
CA VAL A 52 5.32 -15.31 -4.84
C VAL A 52 4.62 -16.25 -5.82
N SER A 53 4.48 -15.81 -7.07
CA SER A 53 3.87 -16.60 -8.15
C SER A 53 4.63 -16.35 -9.44
N PRO A 54 5.38 -17.35 -9.96
CA PRO A 54 6.08 -17.22 -11.24
C PRO A 54 5.12 -16.97 -12.41
N GLU A 55 3.93 -17.56 -12.38
CA GLU A 55 2.93 -17.46 -13.46
C GLU A 55 2.43 -16.02 -13.65
N ASN A 56 2.30 -15.28 -12.55
CA ASN A 56 1.84 -13.89 -12.56
C ASN A 56 2.98 -12.87 -12.48
N SER A 57 4.23 -13.32 -12.50
CA SER A 57 5.42 -12.49 -12.20
C SER A 57 5.29 -11.70 -10.89
N LEU A 58 4.55 -12.24 -9.92
CA LEU A 58 4.29 -11.60 -8.64
C LEU A 58 5.46 -11.84 -7.70
N SER A 59 6.00 -10.77 -7.14
CA SER A 59 7.12 -10.81 -6.20
C SER A 59 6.90 -9.88 -5.01
N VAL A 60 7.71 -10.06 -3.97
CA VAL A 60 7.74 -9.20 -2.80
C VAL A 60 9.20 -8.88 -2.46
N ARG A 61 9.42 -7.71 -1.85
CA ARG A 61 10.65 -7.43 -1.11
C ARG A 61 10.39 -7.61 0.38
N LEU A 62 11.15 -8.49 1.00
CA LEU A 62 11.12 -8.76 2.43
C LEU A 62 12.17 -7.90 3.14
N PHE A 63 11.85 -7.41 4.34
CA PHE A 63 12.76 -6.74 5.24
C PHE A 63 12.69 -7.41 6.60
N ILE A 64 13.83 -7.80 7.15
CA ILE A 64 13.94 -8.36 8.50
C ILE A 64 14.91 -7.52 9.33
N PRO A 65 14.50 -7.02 10.51
CA PRO A 65 15.39 -6.30 11.40
C PRO A 65 16.38 -7.26 12.06
N LYS A 66 17.36 -6.71 12.74
CA LYS A 66 18.37 -7.50 13.47
C LYS A 66 17.70 -8.38 14.54
N ILE A 67 17.65 -9.68 14.30
CA ILE A 67 17.13 -10.68 15.24
C ILE A 67 18.15 -10.92 16.36
N LYS A 68 17.75 -10.70 17.62
CA LYS A 68 18.61 -10.91 18.80
C LYS A 68 18.47 -12.30 19.40
N ASP A 69 17.24 -12.83 19.49
CA ASP A 69 16.95 -14.22 19.89
C ASP A 69 16.39 -14.97 18.67
N PRO A 70 16.99 -16.08 18.22
CA PRO A 70 16.48 -16.88 17.11
C PRO A 70 15.04 -17.38 17.28
N ARG A 71 14.52 -17.44 18.51
CA ARG A 71 13.13 -17.85 18.83
C ARG A 71 12.16 -16.69 18.85
N GLN A 72 12.66 -15.45 18.74
CA GLN A 72 11.82 -14.26 18.74
C GLN A 72 10.86 -14.29 17.55
N LYS A 73 9.57 -14.08 17.86
CA LYS A 73 8.54 -13.75 16.88
C LYS A 73 8.34 -12.24 16.87
N LEU A 74 8.24 -11.67 15.68
CA LEU A 74 8.08 -10.25 15.42
C LEU A 74 6.73 -10.01 14.74
N PRO A 75 6.09 -8.85 14.98
CA PRO A 75 4.94 -8.46 14.19
C PRO A 75 5.26 -8.49 12.69
N LEU A 76 4.21 -8.64 11.89
CA LEU A 76 4.31 -8.68 10.45
C LEU A 76 3.61 -7.46 9.85
N LEU A 77 4.29 -6.76 8.95
CA LEU A 77 3.74 -5.65 8.19
C LEU A 77 3.68 -6.05 6.72
N ILE A 78 2.49 -6.06 6.13
CA ILE A 78 2.32 -6.17 4.68
C ILE A 78 2.12 -4.76 4.15
N TYR A 79 3.10 -4.25 3.40
CA TYR A 79 3.10 -2.90 2.85
C TYR A 79 2.80 -2.91 1.36
N ILE A 80 1.93 -2.00 0.92
CA ILE A 80 1.54 -1.83 -0.47
C ILE A 80 1.89 -0.40 -0.88
N HIS A 81 2.73 -0.26 -1.90
CA HIS A 81 3.23 1.04 -2.33
C HIS A 81 2.17 1.88 -3.04
N GLY A 82 2.33 3.21 -2.98
CA GLY A 82 1.54 4.17 -3.74
C GLY A 82 1.96 4.30 -5.21
N GLY A 83 1.63 5.44 -5.82
CA GLY A 83 1.90 5.72 -7.23
C GLY A 83 0.67 5.63 -8.14
N ALA A 84 -0.51 5.95 -7.62
CA ALA A 84 -1.78 5.99 -8.38
C ALA A 84 -2.05 4.70 -9.20
N PHE A 85 -1.67 3.52 -8.67
CA PHE A 85 -1.72 2.21 -9.34
C PHE A 85 -0.82 2.07 -10.59
N CYS A 86 -0.06 3.10 -10.93
CA CYS A 86 0.65 3.22 -12.19
C CYS A 86 2.17 3.18 -12.01
N ILE A 87 2.72 3.93 -11.07
CA ILE A 87 4.18 4.12 -10.94
C ILE A 87 4.73 3.47 -9.66
N GLU A 88 6.04 3.55 -9.52
CA GLU A 88 6.83 3.09 -8.38
C GLU A 88 6.85 1.57 -8.19
N SER A 89 7.67 1.12 -7.25
CA SER A 89 7.84 -0.29 -6.89
C SER A 89 8.38 -0.45 -5.47
N PRO A 90 8.22 -1.61 -4.82
CA PRO A 90 9.00 -1.99 -3.63
C PRO A 90 10.52 -1.93 -3.82
N PHE A 91 11.00 -1.90 -5.07
CA PHE A 91 12.41 -1.86 -5.40
C PHE A 91 12.98 -0.44 -5.48
N SER A 92 12.12 0.58 -5.53
CA SER A 92 12.58 1.96 -5.60
C SER A 92 13.21 2.41 -4.29
N SER A 93 14.18 3.32 -4.38
CA SER A 93 14.91 3.84 -3.22
C SER A 93 13.97 4.50 -2.20
N LEU A 94 12.89 5.16 -2.66
CA LEU A 94 11.89 5.78 -1.78
C LEU A 94 11.26 4.73 -0.83
N TYR A 95 10.69 3.66 -1.39
CA TYR A 95 10.03 2.63 -0.59
C TYR A 95 11.03 1.73 0.15
N HIS A 96 12.17 1.43 -0.46
CA HIS A 96 13.21 0.65 0.20
C HIS A 96 13.74 1.35 1.46
N ASN A 97 14.05 2.65 1.37
CA ASN A 97 14.57 3.41 2.50
C ASN A 97 13.51 3.57 3.60
N TYR A 98 12.26 3.89 3.23
CA TYR A 98 11.16 3.99 4.19
C TYR A 98 10.95 2.67 4.95
N LEU A 99 10.87 1.54 4.24
CA LEU A 99 10.64 0.23 4.87
C LEU A 99 11.84 -0.31 5.64
N THR A 100 13.07 0.02 5.23
CA THR A 100 14.27 -0.26 6.03
C THR A 100 14.18 0.45 7.38
N ASN A 101 13.86 1.74 7.38
CA ASN A 101 13.72 2.53 8.61
C ASN A 101 12.55 2.05 9.47
N LEU A 102 11.40 1.76 8.87
CA LEU A 102 10.23 1.27 9.59
C LEU A 102 10.48 -0.12 10.19
N ALA A 103 11.06 -1.05 9.42
CA ALA A 103 11.42 -2.38 9.92
C ALA A 103 12.36 -2.31 11.13
N HIS A 104 13.35 -1.41 11.07
CA HIS A 104 14.29 -1.15 12.16
C HIS A 104 13.59 -0.58 13.40
N GLN A 105 12.89 0.55 13.25
CA GLN A 105 12.34 1.28 14.38
C GLN A 105 11.15 0.56 15.03
N ALA A 106 10.29 -0.07 14.23
CA ALA A 106 9.16 -0.83 14.74
C ALA A 106 9.54 -2.27 15.09
N ASN A 107 10.77 -2.73 14.85
CA ASN A 107 11.19 -4.11 15.06
C ASN A 107 10.16 -5.12 14.49
N VAL A 108 9.86 -4.94 13.21
CA VAL A 108 8.78 -5.61 12.46
C VAL A 108 9.37 -6.28 11.21
N ILE A 109 8.85 -7.45 10.82
CA ILE A 109 9.13 -8.01 9.50
C ILE A 109 8.23 -7.32 8.50
N ALA A 110 8.78 -6.72 7.45
CA ALA A 110 7.98 -6.09 6.40
C ALA A 110 7.99 -6.91 5.11
N VAL A 111 6.83 -7.01 4.46
CA VAL A 111 6.60 -7.63 3.16
C VAL A 111 6.06 -6.54 2.23
N SER A 112 6.88 -6.04 1.32
CA SER A 112 6.49 -5.02 0.35
C SER A 112 6.07 -5.65 -0.97
N VAL A 113 4.83 -5.42 -1.39
CA VAL A 113 4.22 -6.12 -2.52
C VAL A 113 4.55 -5.46 -3.86
N GLN A 114 5.09 -6.22 -4.82
CA GLN A 114 5.22 -5.79 -6.22
C GLN A 114 3.95 -6.16 -7.00
N TYR A 115 2.89 -5.36 -6.88
CA TYR A 115 1.70 -5.56 -7.69
C TYR A 115 1.96 -5.12 -9.14
N ARG A 116 1.24 -5.71 -10.10
CA ARG A 116 1.29 -5.28 -11.51
C ARG A 116 0.54 -3.96 -11.69
N ARG A 117 1.12 -3.07 -12.50
CA ARG A 117 0.72 -1.67 -12.60
C ARG A 117 -0.07 -1.39 -13.87
N ALA A 118 -0.95 -0.42 -13.78
CA ALA A 118 -1.62 0.16 -14.93
C ALA A 118 -0.67 1.07 -15.73
N PRO A 119 -0.96 1.34 -17.02
CA PRO A 119 -2.10 0.85 -17.79
C PRO A 119 -1.92 -0.55 -18.40
N GLU A 120 -0.73 -1.15 -18.38
CA GLU A 120 -0.48 -2.48 -18.97
C GLU A 120 -1.30 -3.58 -18.26
N HIS A 121 -1.54 -3.41 -16.97
CA HIS A 121 -2.39 -4.25 -16.15
C HIS A 121 -3.44 -3.39 -15.43
N PRO A 122 -4.60 -3.11 -16.07
CA PRO A 122 -5.65 -2.29 -15.47
C PRO A 122 -6.24 -2.94 -14.20
N LEU A 123 -6.96 -2.15 -13.40
CA LEU A 123 -7.68 -2.67 -12.24
C LEU A 123 -8.76 -3.67 -12.69
N PRO A 124 -8.99 -4.76 -11.93
CA PRO A 124 -8.60 -4.98 -10.53
C PRO A 124 -7.27 -5.75 -10.32
N VAL A 125 -6.39 -5.87 -11.32
CA VAL A 125 -5.19 -6.73 -11.22
C VAL A 125 -4.32 -6.41 -9.99
N ALA A 126 -4.13 -5.13 -9.66
CA ALA A 126 -3.37 -4.75 -8.48
C ALA A 126 -3.97 -5.29 -7.15
N TYR A 127 -5.31 -5.34 -7.05
CA TYR A 127 -6.01 -5.92 -5.90
C TYR A 127 -5.83 -7.44 -5.85
N ASP A 128 -5.90 -8.12 -6.99
CA ASP A 128 -5.74 -9.58 -7.06
C ASP A 128 -4.31 -10.03 -6.76
N ASP A 129 -3.32 -9.29 -7.26
CA ASP A 129 -1.90 -9.51 -6.95
C ASP A 129 -1.62 -9.31 -5.45
N SER A 130 -2.17 -8.25 -4.87
CA SER A 130 -1.99 -7.96 -3.44
C SER A 130 -2.66 -9.02 -2.56
N TRP A 131 -3.85 -9.49 -2.95
CA TRP A 131 -4.51 -10.59 -2.26
C TRP A 131 -3.71 -11.89 -2.37
N SER A 132 -3.18 -12.20 -3.55
CA SER A 132 -2.34 -13.38 -3.78
C SER A 132 -1.06 -13.33 -2.93
N ALA A 133 -0.45 -12.15 -2.79
CA ALA A 133 0.70 -11.95 -1.90
C ALA A 133 0.34 -12.18 -0.42
N ILE A 134 -0.83 -11.70 0.02
CA ILE A 134 -1.33 -11.92 1.39
C ILE A 134 -1.63 -13.40 1.64
N GLN A 135 -2.23 -14.10 0.67
CA GLN A 135 -2.46 -15.55 0.76
C GLN A 135 -1.14 -16.33 0.79
N TRP A 136 -0.14 -15.90 0.01
CA TRP A 136 1.19 -16.46 0.07
C TRP A 136 1.82 -16.28 1.44
N VAL A 137 1.72 -15.08 2.05
CA VAL A 137 2.14 -14.86 3.44
C VAL A 137 1.44 -15.84 4.40
N ALA A 138 0.11 -15.96 4.30
CA ALA A 138 -0.67 -16.86 5.16
C ALA A 138 -0.29 -18.35 5.01
N SER A 139 0.24 -18.77 3.86
CA SER A 139 0.73 -20.14 3.67
C SER A 139 1.92 -20.51 4.58
N HIS A 140 2.55 -19.54 5.24
CA HIS A 140 3.69 -19.73 6.13
C HIS A 140 3.30 -19.90 7.61
N VAL A 141 2.02 -19.79 7.97
CA VAL A 141 1.53 -19.82 9.36
C VAL A 141 1.99 -21.06 10.13
N ASN A 142 2.00 -22.23 9.46
CA ASN A 142 2.41 -23.50 10.08
C ASN A 142 3.93 -23.73 10.07
N GLY A 143 4.73 -22.72 9.70
CA GLY A 143 6.20 -22.79 9.68
C GLY A 143 6.78 -23.67 8.57
N ASN A 144 5.97 -24.07 7.59
CA ASN A 144 6.35 -24.97 6.49
C ASN A 144 6.24 -24.32 5.10
N GLY A 145 6.05 -23.01 5.02
CA GLY A 145 6.03 -22.29 3.74
C GLY A 145 7.43 -22.20 3.12
N VAL A 146 7.51 -21.66 1.92
CA VAL A 146 8.77 -21.59 1.15
C VAL A 146 9.75 -20.54 1.70
N GLU A 147 9.25 -19.51 2.39
CA GLU A 147 10.06 -18.42 2.93
C GLU A 147 10.42 -18.64 4.41
N SER A 148 11.70 -18.94 4.64
CA SER A 148 12.25 -19.23 5.96
C SER A 148 12.15 -18.09 6.99
N TRP A 149 12.23 -16.82 6.57
CA TRP A 149 12.12 -15.65 7.46
C TRP A 149 10.73 -15.58 8.07
N LEU A 150 9.68 -15.76 7.25
CA LEU A 150 8.30 -15.78 7.71
C LEU A 150 8.05 -16.99 8.63
N ASN A 151 8.47 -18.19 8.23
CA ASN A 151 8.30 -19.41 9.04
C ASN A 151 8.92 -19.26 10.43
N LYS A 152 10.15 -18.74 10.51
CA LYS A 152 10.93 -18.70 11.74
C LYS A 152 10.54 -17.51 12.62
N HIS A 153 10.33 -16.34 12.04
CA HIS A 153 10.31 -15.09 12.81
C HIS A 153 9.00 -14.30 12.76
N ALA A 154 8.05 -14.62 11.88
CA ALA A 154 6.78 -13.88 11.84
C ALA A 154 5.82 -14.33 12.95
N ASP A 155 5.19 -13.35 13.59
CA ASP A 155 4.03 -13.47 14.46
C ASP A 155 2.76 -13.20 13.66
N PHE A 156 2.14 -14.28 13.16
CA PHE A 156 0.92 -14.17 12.35
C PHE A 156 -0.30 -13.71 13.15
N GLU A 157 -0.25 -13.73 14.49
CA GLU A 157 -1.29 -13.17 15.35
C GLU A 157 -1.19 -11.64 15.48
N ARG A 158 -0.10 -11.05 14.96
CA ARG A 158 0.18 -9.61 14.98
C ARG A 158 0.56 -9.10 13.59
N THR A 159 -0.38 -9.26 12.65
CA THR A 159 -0.21 -8.78 11.28
C THR A 159 -0.86 -7.41 11.09
N PHE A 160 -0.19 -6.54 10.35
CA PHE A 160 -0.64 -5.20 9.99
C PHE A 160 -0.65 -5.06 8.47
N LEU A 161 -1.66 -4.40 7.93
CA LEU A 161 -1.66 -3.96 6.53
C LEU A 161 -1.38 -2.46 6.48
N ALA A 162 -0.53 -2.02 5.58
CA ALA A 162 -0.26 -0.61 5.41
C ALA A 162 -0.05 -0.27 3.95
N GLY A 163 -0.25 1.01 3.65
CA GLY A 163 0.15 1.57 2.38
C GLY A 163 -0.06 3.08 2.37
N ASP A 164 0.44 3.70 1.32
CA ASP A 164 0.29 5.11 1.04
C ASP A 164 -0.45 5.32 -0.29
N SER A 165 -1.20 6.41 -0.43
CA SER A 165 -1.85 6.76 -1.68
C SER A 165 -2.68 5.59 -2.25
N ALA A 166 -2.42 5.16 -3.49
CA ALA A 166 -3.05 3.98 -4.09
C ALA A 166 -2.79 2.69 -3.30
N GLY A 167 -1.62 2.55 -2.68
CA GLY A 167 -1.31 1.44 -1.79
C GLY A 167 -2.18 1.42 -0.54
N ALA A 168 -2.52 2.58 0.01
CA ALA A 168 -3.49 2.69 1.11
C ALA A 168 -4.90 2.26 0.66
N ASN A 169 -5.30 2.63 -0.57
CA ASN A 169 -6.55 2.15 -1.16
C ASN A 169 -6.56 0.62 -1.27
N ILE A 170 -5.49 0.01 -1.78
CA ILE A 170 -5.37 -1.45 -1.88
C ILE A 170 -5.38 -2.08 -0.48
N ALA A 171 -4.62 -1.54 0.49
CA ALA A 171 -4.56 -2.04 1.86
C ALA A 171 -5.94 -2.04 2.53
N HIS A 172 -6.73 -0.99 2.32
CA HIS A 172 -8.14 -0.94 2.72
C HIS A 172 -8.94 -2.11 2.14
N ASN A 173 -8.93 -2.26 0.82
CA ASN A 173 -9.67 -3.31 0.12
C ASN A 173 -9.25 -4.72 0.55
N MET A 174 -7.96 -4.94 0.80
CA MET A 174 -7.44 -6.21 1.30
C MET A 174 -7.89 -6.49 2.73
N THR A 175 -8.00 -5.45 3.57
CA THR A 175 -8.48 -5.57 4.95
C THR A 175 -9.98 -5.86 5.01
N VAL A 176 -10.78 -5.24 4.12
CA VAL A 176 -12.20 -5.60 3.93
C VAL A 176 -12.32 -7.05 3.46
N ARG A 177 -11.56 -7.45 2.43
CA ARG A 177 -11.57 -8.81 1.90
C ARG A 177 -11.19 -9.84 2.96
N ALA A 178 -10.21 -9.54 3.81
CA ALA A 178 -9.83 -10.39 4.94
C ALA A 178 -10.95 -10.55 5.99
N GLY A 179 -11.74 -9.50 6.25
CA GLY A 179 -12.86 -9.59 7.19
C GLY A 179 -14.08 -10.33 6.63
N VAL A 180 -14.33 -10.23 5.32
CA VAL A 180 -15.43 -10.95 4.65
C VAL A 180 -15.08 -12.41 4.37
N SER A 181 -13.90 -12.67 3.77
CA SER A 181 -13.50 -14.01 3.31
C SER A 181 -12.71 -14.80 4.36
N GLY A 182 -12.20 -14.13 5.39
CA GLY A 182 -11.24 -14.69 6.32
C GLY A 182 -9.83 -14.80 5.72
N LEU A 183 -8.84 -14.89 6.60
CA LEU A 183 -7.45 -15.24 6.27
C LEU A 183 -6.97 -16.27 7.29
N PHE A 184 -6.96 -17.55 6.92
CA PHE A 184 -6.75 -18.63 7.89
C PHE A 184 -5.40 -18.50 8.60
N GLY A 185 -5.44 -18.47 9.93
CA GLY A 185 -4.24 -18.43 10.78
C GLY A 185 -3.48 -17.11 10.79
N VAL A 186 -4.02 -16.06 10.17
CA VAL A 186 -3.46 -14.70 10.22
C VAL A 186 -4.48 -13.77 10.86
N LYS A 187 -4.05 -13.10 11.92
CA LYS A 187 -4.85 -12.07 12.58
C LYS A 187 -4.34 -10.70 12.18
N THR A 188 -5.13 -9.98 11.38
CA THR A 188 -4.90 -8.57 11.09
C THR A 188 -5.30 -7.73 12.30
N VAL A 189 -4.31 -7.20 13.03
CA VAL A 189 -4.53 -6.40 14.23
C VAL A 189 -4.85 -4.95 13.89
N GLY A 190 -4.21 -4.40 12.86
CA GLY A 190 -4.47 -3.01 12.46
C GLY A 190 -4.07 -2.69 11.04
N MET A 191 -4.53 -1.52 10.60
CA MET A 191 -4.29 -0.98 9.27
C MET A 191 -3.78 0.45 9.35
N VAL A 192 -2.75 0.79 8.56
CA VAL A 192 -2.23 2.16 8.43
C VAL A 192 -2.48 2.68 7.02
N LEU A 193 -3.16 3.81 6.90
CA LEU A 193 -3.53 4.45 5.65
C LEU A 193 -2.87 5.82 5.55
N ALA A 194 -1.77 5.93 4.79
CA ALA A 194 -1.11 7.21 4.59
C ALA A 194 -1.64 7.92 3.33
N HIS A 195 -2.25 9.10 3.48
CA HIS A 195 -2.76 9.91 2.36
C HIS A 195 -3.61 9.10 1.37
N PRO A 196 -4.69 8.44 1.83
CA PRO A 196 -5.33 7.40 1.05
C PRO A 196 -5.95 7.92 -0.26
N PHE A 197 -5.69 7.20 -1.35
CA PHE A 197 -6.21 7.50 -2.68
C PHE A 197 -7.64 6.98 -2.82
N PHE A 198 -8.57 7.68 -2.19
CA PHE A 198 -9.99 7.44 -2.34
C PHE A 198 -10.63 8.48 -3.25
N GLY A 199 -11.63 8.05 -4.02
CA GLY A 199 -12.50 8.94 -4.76
C GLY A 199 -13.50 9.65 -3.84
N GLY A 200 -14.39 10.42 -4.45
CA GLY A 200 -15.56 10.96 -3.77
C GLY A 200 -16.73 11.14 -4.73
N LYS A 201 -17.69 11.99 -4.38
CA LYS A 201 -18.93 12.15 -5.16
C LYS A 201 -18.77 12.97 -6.44
N GLU A 202 -17.76 13.83 -6.47
CA GLU A 202 -17.49 14.74 -7.58
C GLU A 202 -16.14 14.39 -8.21
N PRO A 203 -16.01 14.56 -9.54
CA PRO A 203 -14.74 14.37 -10.25
C PRO A 203 -13.63 15.26 -9.68
N ASP A 204 -12.43 14.70 -9.65
CA ASP A 204 -11.19 15.38 -9.30
C ASP A 204 -10.12 15.16 -10.38
N PHE A 205 -8.93 15.70 -10.13
CA PHE A 205 -7.79 15.60 -11.03
C PHE A 205 -7.44 14.14 -11.41
N PHE A 206 -7.69 13.18 -10.52
CA PHE A 206 -7.33 11.78 -10.73
C PHE A 206 -8.46 10.96 -11.37
N SER A 207 -9.68 11.49 -11.42
CA SER A 207 -10.84 10.78 -11.95
C SER A 207 -10.62 10.28 -13.40
N PRO A 208 -10.07 11.07 -14.34
CA PRO A 208 -9.84 10.58 -15.71
C PRO A 208 -8.84 9.42 -15.81
N VAL A 209 -7.78 9.40 -15.00
CA VAL A 209 -6.83 8.28 -15.02
C VAL A 209 -7.45 7.03 -14.40
N ILE A 210 -8.25 7.16 -13.34
CA ILE A 210 -8.95 6.02 -12.74
C ILE A 210 -10.01 5.45 -13.70
N GLU A 211 -10.79 6.30 -14.36
CA GLU A 211 -11.75 5.87 -15.40
C GLU A 211 -11.04 5.14 -16.54
N TYR A 212 -9.83 5.56 -16.91
CA TYR A 212 -9.06 4.88 -17.95
C TYR A 212 -8.52 3.52 -17.52
N ILE A 213 -7.97 3.41 -16.31
CA ILE A 213 -7.37 2.17 -15.81
C ILE A 213 -8.40 1.24 -15.14
N PHE A 214 -9.65 1.69 -14.99
CA PHE A 214 -10.76 0.90 -14.46
C PHE A 214 -12.08 1.13 -15.25
N PRO A 215 -12.10 0.81 -16.56
CA PRO A 215 -13.11 1.30 -17.50
C PRO A 215 -14.55 0.80 -17.29
N ASP A 216 -14.72 -0.31 -16.56
CA ASP A 216 -16.04 -0.93 -16.34
C ASP A 216 -16.67 -0.55 -15.00
N VAL A 217 -16.10 0.44 -14.31
CA VAL A 217 -16.50 0.81 -12.96
C VAL A 217 -17.06 2.22 -12.90
N LYS A 218 -18.20 2.36 -12.21
CA LYS A 218 -18.70 3.67 -11.79
C LYS A 218 -17.89 4.12 -10.58
N ILE A 219 -16.77 4.80 -10.84
CA ILE A 219 -15.75 5.10 -9.83
C ILE A 219 -16.29 5.87 -8.61
N TYR A 220 -17.38 6.62 -8.79
CA TYR A 220 -18.04 7.38 -7.73
C TYR A 220 -18.88 6.52 -6.77
N ASP A 221 -19.36 5.36 -7.24
CA ASP A 221 -20.22 4.45 -6.48
C ASP A 221 -19.49 3.15 -6.07
N ASP A 222 -18.34 2.87 -6.66
CA ASP A 222 -17.60 1.63 -6.39
C ASP A 222 -16.91 1.69 -5.03
N PRO A 223 -17.20 0.76 -4.11
CA PRO A 223 -16.65 0.78 -2.76
C PRO A 223 -15.13 0.66 -2.74
N ARG A 224 -14.49 0.12 -3.79
CA ARG A 224 -13.04 -0.02 -3.86
C ARG A 224 -12.35 1.31 -4.13
N ILE A 225 -13.01 2.23 -4.82
CA ILE A 225 -12.49 3.56 -5.12
C ILE A 225 -13.05 4.60 -4.14
N ASN A 226 -14.36 4.58 -3.89
CA ASN A 226 -15.05 5.50 -3.00
C ASN A 226 -15.75 4.77 -1.82
N PRO A 227 -14.98 4.20 -0.87
CA PRO A 227 -15.52 3.45 0.25
C PRO A 227 -16.45 4.27 1.17
N ALA A 228 -16.25 5.60 1.23
CA ALA A 228 -17.12 6.49 1.99
C ALA A 228 -18.46 6.76 1.29
N GLY A 229 -18.47 6.79 -0.04
CA GLY A 229 -19.66 7.10 -0.87
C GLY A 229 -20.58 5.91 -1.12
N ALA A 230 -20.04 4.68 -1.16
CA ALA A 230 -20.79 3.45 -1.42
C ALA A 230 -21.69 2.98 -0.25
N GLY A 231 -22.15 3.91 0.60
CA GLY A 231 -22.98 3.63 1.77
C GLY A 231 -22.26 3.01 2.97
N GLY A 232 -20.94 2.80 2.88
CA GLY A 232 -20.10 2.32 3.98
C GLY A 232 -20.41 0.88 4.46
N VAL A 233 -21.23 0.13 3.73
CA VAL A 233 -21.68 -1.22 4.14
C VAL A 233 -20.50 -2.16 4.34
N GLU A 234 -19.48 -2.07 3.47
CA GLU A 234 -18.29 -2.91 3.56
C GLU A 234 -17.32 -2.46 4.66
N LEU A 235 -17.43 -1.23 5.16
CA LEU A 235 -16.55 -0.71 6.23
C LEU A 235 -16.79 -1.44 7.55
N ALA A 236 -18.02 -1.87 7.82
CA ALA A 236 -18.34 -2.70 8.99
C ALA A 236 -17.61 -4.05 8.96
N SER A 237 -17.23 -4.52 7.77
CA SER A 237 -16.58 -5.79 7.52
C SER A 237 -15.05 -5.72 7.54
N LEU A 238 -14.43 -4.62 7.98
CA LEU A 238 -12.98 -4.55 8.12
C LEU A 238 -12.46 -5.65 9.06
N GLY A 239 -11.57 -6.49 8.56
CA GLY A 239 -10.98 -7.62 9.30
C GLY A 239 -9.95 -7.25 10.36
N CYS A 240 -9.88 -5.98 10.77
CA CYS A 240 -8.94 -5.48 11.79
C CYS A 240 -9.68 -4.75 12.91
N SER A 241 -8.99 -4.48 14.02
CA SER A 241 -9.57 -3.77 15.17
C SER A 241 -9.06 -2.34 15.35
N ARG A 242 -8.04 -1.93 14.59
CA ARG A 242 -7.43 -0.60 14.69
C ARG A 242 -7.12 -0.04 13.30
N VAL A 243 -7.43 1.22 13.08
CA VAL A 243 -7.09 1.94 11.85
C VAL A 243 -6.42 3.25 12.22
N LEU A 244 -5.26 3.53 11.63
CA LEU A 244 -4.56 4.81 11.73
C LEU A 244 -4.50 5.45 10.35
N ILE A 245 -5.03 6.67 10.24
CA ILE A 245 -5.09 7.43 8.99
C ILE A 245 -4.18 8.64 9.11
N PHE A 246 -3.37 8.89 8.08
CA PHE A 246 -2.66 10.16 7.93
C PHE A 246 -3.22 10.94 6.75
N VAL A 247 -3.42 12.24 6.95
CA VAL A 247 -3.75 13.20 5.89
C VAL A 247 -2.76 14.36 5.94
N ALA A 248 -2.54 15.04 4.82
CA ALA A 248 -1.63 16.18 4.73
C ALA A 248 -2.39 17.46 4.36
N GLY A 249 -2.01 18.58 4.95
CA GLY A 249 -2.77 19.84 4.90
C GLY A 249 -2.95 20.39 3.47
N ASN A 250 -1.94 20.23 2.61
CA ASN A 250 -1.98 20.72 1.22
C ASN A 250 -2.40 19.63 0.22
N ASP A 251 -2.70 18.41 0.69
CA ASP A 251 -3.07 17.29 -0.16
C ASP A 251 -4.49 17.44 -0.71
N GLY A 252 -4.64 17.40 -2.04
CA GLY A 252 -5.94 17.42 -2.70
C GLY A 252 -6.87 16.25 -2.31
N LEU A 253 -6.32 15.18 -1.74
CA LEU A 253 -7.06 14.01 -1.25
C LEU A 253 -7.35 14.07 0.26
N ARG A 254 -6.92 15.13 0.97
CA ARG A 254 -7.14 15.33 2.41
C ARG A 254 -8.59 15.08 2.84
N GLU A 255 -9.53 15.72 2.16
CA GLU A 255 -10.96 15.59 2.45
C GLU A 255 -11.50 14.16 2.23
N ARG A 256 -10.86 13.39 1.34
CA ARG A 256 -11.23 11.98 1.09
C ARG A 256 -10.85 11.11 2.30
N GLY A 257 -9.70 11.39 2.93
CA GLY A 257 -9.29 10.77 4.19
C GLY A 257 -10.25 11.07 5.35
N TYR A 258 -10.65 12.34 5.51
CA TYR A 258 -11.66 12.73 6.50
C TYR A 258 -13.04 12.11 6.23
N SER A 259 -13.47 12.08 4.97
CA SER A 259 -14.73 11.44 4.56
C SER A 259 -14.73 9.94 4.90
N TYR A 260 -13.63 9.25 4.67
CA TYR A 260 -13.45 7.85 5.06
C TYR A 260 -13.48 7.66 6.58
N TYR A 261 -12.76 8.51 7.34
CA TYR A 261 -12.75 8.47 8.80
C TYR A 261 -14.17 8.57 9.39
N ASP A 262 -14.95 9.55 8.91
CA ASP A 262 -16.32 9.74 9.38
C ASP A 262 -17.27 8.64 8.92
N ALA A 263 -17.11 8.11 7.70
CA ALA A 263 -17.88 6.97 7.23
C ALA A 263 -17.60 5.72 8.05
N LEU A 264 -16.33 5.47 8.39
CA LEU A 264 -15.92 4.32 9.21
C LEU A 264 -16.50 4.38 10.62
N LYS A 265 -16.51 5.55 11.26
CA LYS A 265 -17.18 5.76 12.56
C LYS A 265 -18.68 5.49 12.52
N LYS A 266 -19.32 5.73 11.37
CA LYS A 266 -20.77 5.59 11.18
C LYS A 266 -21.17 4.21 10.66
N SER A 267 -20.22 3.37 10.24
CA SER A 267 -20.51 2.09 9.58
C SER A 267 -20.97 0.99 10.54
N GLY A 268 -20.76 1.16 11.85
CA GLY A 268 -20.96 0.11 12.85
C GLY A 268 -19.75 -0.81 13.04
N TRP A 269 -18.62 -0.52 12.39
CA TRP A 269 -17.35 -1.17 12.71
C TRP A 269 -16.97 -0.92 14.18
N SER A 270 -16.61 -1.99 14.91
CA SER A 270 -16.40 -1.94 16.36
C SER A 270 -14.96 -1.64 16.79
N GLY A 271 -14.08 -1.32 15.85
CA GLY A 271 -12.68 -1.01 16.14
C GLY A 271 -12.43 0.45 16.52
N VAL A 272 -11.15 0.78 16.68
CA VAL A 272 -10.70 2.14 16.97
C VAL A 272 -10.09 2.75 15.71
N VAL A 273 -10.59 3.91 15.30
CA VAL A 273 -10.00 4.68 14.20
C VAL A 273 -9.40 5.98 14.74
N GLU A 274 -8.16 6.23 14.37
CA GLU A 274 -7.41 7.44 14.65
C GLU A 274 -7.09 8.13 13.31
N ILE A 275 -7.10 9.46 13.30
CA ILE A 275 -6.70 10.28 12.14
C ILE A 275 -5.75 11.36 12.61
N GLU A 276 -4.64 11.51 11.91
CA GLU A 276 -3.61 12.52 12.16
C GLU A 276 -3.44 13.38 10.90
N GLU A 277 -3.55 14.69 11.05
CA GLU A 277 -3.28 15.63 9.98
C GLU A 277 -1.92 16.28 10.16
N THR A 278 -1.12 16.26 9.10
CA THR A 278 0.14 17.01 9.05
C THR A 278 -0.05 18.33 8.31
N GLU A 279 -0.12 19.43 9.05
CA GLU A 279 -0.32 20.79 8.49
C GLU A 279 0.81 21.19 7.53
N GLY A 280 0.44 21.80 6.40
CA GLY A 280 1.37 22.44 5.46
C GLY A 280 2.27 21.50 4.66
N GLU A 281 2.04 20.19 4.73
CA GLU A 281 2.73 19.19 3.89
C GLU A 281 1.90 18.78 2.68
N ASP A 282 2.57 18.29 1.65
CA ASP A 282 1.97 17.77 0.43
C ASP A 282 1.72 16.25 0.51
N HIS A 283 1.03 15.72 -0.50
CA HIS A 283 0.75 14.29 -0.63
C HIS A 283 2.02 13.45 -0.49
N VAL A 284 1.99 12.46 0.40
CA VAL A 284 3.09 11.50 0.68
C VAL A 284 4.46 12.13 0.99
N PHE A 285 4.48 13.35 1.56
CA PHE A 285 5.70 14.08 1.91
C PHE A 285 6.74 13.24 2.68
N HIS A 286 6.29 12.32 3.54
CA HIS A 286 7.14 11.44 4.36
C HIS A 286 8.07 10.52 3.56
N LEU A 287 7.78 10.27 2.28
CA LEU A 287 8.67 9.54 1.38
C LEU A 287 9.70 10.45 0.70
N PHE A 288 9.29 11.67 0.35
CA PHE A 288 10.12 12.62 -0.40
C PHE A 288 11.04 13.47 0.48
N ASN A 289 10.66 13.69 1.73
CA ASN A 289 11.42 14.45 2.72
C ASN A 289 11.48 13.68 4.05
N PRO A 290 12.08 12.47 4.07
CA PRO A 290 12.02 11.56 5.22
C PRO A 290 12.76 12.07 6.46
N ASP A 291 13.70 13.00 6.29
CA ASP A 291 14.54 13.53 7.37
C ASP A 291 13.92 14.75 8.08
N CYS A 292 12.75 15.23 7.64
CA CYS A 292 12.09 16.34 8.30
C CYS A 292 11.38 15.92 9.60
N ASP A 293 11.23 16.85 10.55
CA ASP A 293 10.63 16.58 11.86
C ASP A 293 9.21 15.99 11.77
N LYS A 294 8.43 16.42 10.77
CA LYS A 294 7.06 15.92 10.54
C LYS A 294 7.06 14.48 10.01
N ALA A 295 8.00 14.12 9.14
CA ALA A 295 8.13 12.75 8.65
C ALA A 295 8.62 11.82 9.76
N ALA A 296 9.57 12.28 10.57
CA ALA A 296 10.02 11.58 11.77
C ALA A 296 8.88 11.39 12.79
N PHE A 297 8.03 12.40 12.98
CA PHE A 297 6.85 12.30 13.83
C PHE A 297 5.85 11.26 13.29
N MET A 298 5.52 11.31 12.00
CA MET A 298 4.65 10.32 11.35
C MET A 298 5.21 8.90 11.49
N MET A 299 6.50 8.69 11.25
CA MET A 299 7.18 7.40 11.48
C MET A 299 7.01 6.92 12.92
N LYS A 300 7.21 7.80 13.91
CA LYS A 300 7.02 7.47 15.33
C LYS A 300 5.60 7.03 15.66
N GLN A 301 4.59 7.67 15.07
CA GLN A 301 3.18 7.27 15.23
C GLN A 301 2.94 5.86 14.66
N VAL A 302 3.45 5.56 13.46
CA VAL A 302 3.36 4.22 12.86
C VAL A 302 4.07 3.17 13.72
N VAL A 303 5.28 3.48 14.19
CA VAL A 303 6.05 2.61 15.11
C VAL A 303 5.25 2.31 16.38
N SER A 304 4.70 3.33 17.03
CA SER A 304 3.87 3.16 18.24
C SER A 304 2.57 2.43 17.96
N PHE A 305 2.03 2.54 16.74
CA PHE A 305 0.83 1.82 16.35
C PHE A 305 1.10 0.31 16.22
N ILE A 306 2.22 -0.07 15.61
CA ILE A 306 2.63 -1.48 15.42
C ILE A 306 3.08 -2.11 16.74
N ASN A 307 3.95 -1.41 17.47
CA ASN A 307 4.52 -1.85 18.74
C ASN A 307 4.38 -0.73 19.77
N PRO A 308 3.23 -0.63 20.46
CA PRO A 308 3.06 0.33 21.53
C PRO A 308 4.06 0.02 22.65
N VAL A 309 4.71 1.08 23.16
CA VAL A 309 5.55 0.94 24.36
C VAL A 309 4.62 0.62 25.54
N PRO A 310 4.97 -0.35 26.41
CA PRO A 310 4.19 -0.71 27.60
C PRO A 310 3.91 0.48 28.53
#